data_AF-A0A3B9DCC1-F1
#
_entry.id   AF-A0A3B9DCC1-F1
#
_cell.length_a   1.000
_cell.length_b   1.000
_cell.length_c   1.000
_cell.angle_alpha   90.00
_cell.angle_beta   90.00
_cell.angle_gamma   90.00
#
_symmetry.space_group_name_H-M   'P 1'
#
loop_
_entity.id
_entity.type
_entity.pdbx_description
1 polymer ?
#
loop_
_entity_poly.entity_id
_entity_poly.type
_entity_poly.pdbx_seq_one_letter_code
_entity_poly.pdbx_strand_id
1 'polypeptide(L)' 'DTELNENGMPMLHARDKRSGEILASAELPIPGQYGMMTYMHEGVQYIVVQSGSVKRRQPSALVALRLP' A
#
# COMPACT_ATOMS: atom_id res chain seq x y z
N ASP A 1 -10.63 -8.50 3.12
CA ASP A 1 -10.53 -7.98 1.74
C ASP A 1 -9.84 -6.62 1.77
N THR A 2 -9.19 -6.23 0.68
CA THR A 2 -8.57 -4.89 0.55
C THR A 2 -9.65 -3.82 0.40
N GLU A 3 -9.56 -2.75 1.18
CA GLU A 3 -10.45 -1.58 1.06
C GLU A 3 -10.21 -0.87 -0.28
N LEU A 4 -11.28 -0.47 -0.95
CA LEU A 4 -11.26 0.20 -2.26
C LEU A 4 -11.83 1.61 -2.14
N ASN A 5 -11.31 2.55 -2.93
CA ASN A 5 -11.93 3.86 -3.08
C ASN A 5 -13.14 3.83 -4.03
N GLU A 6 -13.76 4.99 -4.26
CA GLU A 6 -14.90 5.18 -5.18
C GLU A 6 -14.61 4.74 -6.62
N ASN A 7 -13.34 4.78 -7.03
CA ASN A 7 -12.87 4.36 -8.36
C ASN A 7 -12.52 2.87 -8.42
N GLY A 8 -12.74 2.11 -7.35
CA GLY A 8 -12.41 0.68 -7.27
C GLY A 8 -10.92 0.38 -7.10
N MET A 9 -10.11 1.40 -6.81
CA MET A 9 -8.67 1.27 -6.60
C MET A 9 -8.37 0.83 -5.16
N PRO A 10 -7.47 -0.15 -4.96
CA PRO A 10 -7.08 -0.56 -3.62
C PRO A 10 -6.36 0.54 -2.85
N MET A 11 -6.65 0.67 -1.56
CA MET A 11 -6.11 1.71 -0.70
C MET A 11 -5.10 1.16 0.31
N LEU A 12 -4.02 1.91 0.51
CA LEU A 12 -3.09 1.77 1.62
C LEU A 12 -3.40 2.81 2.68
N HIS A 13 -3.76 2.39 3.88
CA HIS A 13 -4.09 3.29 4.99
C HIS A 13 -2.95 3.40 5.99
N ALA A 14 -2.54 4.64 6.27
CA ALA A 14 -1.70 4.96 7.41
C ALA A 14 -2.59 5.18 8.62
N ARG A 15 -2.52 4.29 9.61
CA ARG A 15 -3.32 4.38 10.84
C ARG A 15 -2.48 4.85 12.01
N ASP A 16 -3.08 5.68 12.86
CA ASP A 16 -2.54 5.98 14.17
C ASP A 16 -2.50 4.69 15.00
N LYS A 17 -1.33 4.36 15.57
CA LYS A 17 -1.15 3.09 16.28
C LYS A 17 -1.85 3.06 17.64
N ARG A 18 -2.23 4.22 18.20
CA ARG A 18 -2.88 4.35 19.49
C ARG A 18 -4.40 4.39 19.36
N SER A 19 -4.95 5.21 18.47
CA SER A 19 -6.40 5.36 18.27
C SER A 19 -6.96 4.41 17.21
N GLY A 20 -6.15 3.94 16.26
CA GLY A 20 -6.59 3.15 15.12
C GLY A 20 -7.24 3.96 13.99
N GLU A 21 -7.32 5.28 14.15
CA GLU A 21 -7.86 6.21 13.15
C GLU A 21 -6.97 6.25 11.91
N ILE A 22 -7.60 6.42 10.75
CA ILE A 22 -6.87 6.59 9.48
C ILE A 22 -6.38 8.04 9.41
N LEU A 23 -5.06 8.22 9.44
CA LEU A 23 -4.40 9.52 9.34
C LEU A 23 -4.20 9.95 7.88
N ALA A 24 -3.92 8.99 7.00
CA ALA A 24 -3.73 9.23 5.57
C ALA A 24 -4.04 7.95 4.78
N SER A 25 -4.32 8.12 3.49
CA SER A 25 -4.52 7.01 2.56
C SER A 25 -3.83 7.28 1.22
N ALA A 26 -3.31 6.24 0.59
CA ALA A 26 -2.70 6.30 -0.74
C ALA A 26 -3.28 5.21 -1.63
N GLU A 27 -3.49 5.52 -2.91
CA GLU A 27 -3.94 4.54 -3.90
C GLU A 27 -2.80 3.59 -4.26
N LEU A 28 -3.14 2.31 -4.42
CA LEU A 28 -2.29 1.28 -4.95
C LEU A 28 -2.82 0.84 -6.33
N PRO A 29 -1.94 0.59 -7.31
CA PRO A 29 -2.38 0.08 -8.62
C PRO A 29 -2.88 -1.37 -8.55
N ILE A 30 -2.42 -2.13 -7.55
CA ILE A 30 -2.69 -3.55 -7.37
C ILE A 30 -2.89 -3.80 -5.86
N PRO A 31 -3.85 -4.64 -5.44
CA PRO A 31 -4.09 -4.94 -4.04
C PRO A 31 -2.82 -5.41 -3.32
N GLY A 32 -2.58 -4.83 -2.15
CA GLY A 32 -1.51 -5.25 -1.26
C GLY A 32 -1.78 -6.65 -0.68
N GLN A 33 -0.71 -7.41 -0.55
CA GLN A 33 -0.60 -8.71 0.11
C GLN A 33 0.21 -8.55 1.40
N TYR A 34 0.29 -9.61 2.19
CA TYR A 34 1.11 -9.64 3.40
C TYR A 34 2.60 -9.39 3.08
N GLY A 35 3.33 -8.77 4.00
CA GLY A 35 4.78 -8.56 3.88
C GLY A 35 5.20 -7.13 3.47
N MET A 36 4.52 -6.10 3.97
CA MET A 36 4.99 -4.71 3.81
C MET A 36 6.28 -4.46 4.58
N MET A 37 7.18 -3.66 4.01
CA MET A 37 8.45 -3.27 4.64
C MET A 37 8.81 -1.81 4.36
N THR A 38 9.77 -1.28 5.12
CA THR A 38 10.33 0.05 4.88
C THR A 38 11.84 0.00 4.82
N TYR A 39 12.45 0.92 4.06
CA TYR A 39 13.89 1.12 4.02
C TYR A 39 14.22 2.57 3.69
N MET A 40 15.46 2.98 3.99
CA MET A 40 16.02 4.28 3.58
C MET A 40 16.96 4.08 2.41
N HIS A 41 16.88 4.95 1.39
CA HIS A 41 17.85 5.02 0.30
C HIS A 41 18.06 6.47 -0.09
N GLU A 42 19.33 6.91 -0.11
CA GLU A 42 19.72 8.29 -0.43
C GLU A 42 18.94 9.38 0.35
N GLY A 43 18.68 9.12 1.65
CA GLY A 43 17.94 10.04 2.52
C GLY A 43 16.42 10.01 2.34
N VAL A 44 15.89 9.18 1.45
CA VAL A 44 14.46 9.01 1.20
C VAL A 44 13.94 7.73 1.86
N GLN A 45 12.83 7.84 2.59
CA GLN A 45 12.13 6.69 3.13
C GLN A 45 11.17 6.10 2.11
N TYR A 46 11.25 4.79 1.92
CA TYR A 46 10.35 4.03 1.08
C TYR A 46 9.48 3.10 1.91
N ILE A 47 8.24 2.93 1.46
CA ILE A 47 7.34 1.86 1.89
C ILE A 47 7.17 0.93 0.70
N VAL A 48 7.45 -0.35 0.89
CA VAL A 48 7.28 -1.38 -0.14
C VAL A 48 6.15 -2.30 0.23
N VAL A 49 5.24 -2.50 -0.71
CA VAL A 49 4.09 -3.39 -0.58
C VAL A 49 4.25 -4.52 -1.60
N GLN A 50 4.18 -5.76 -1.11
CA GLN A 50 3.98 -6.91 -1.99
C GLN A 50 2.57 -6.84 -2.53
N SER A 51 2.39 -6.80 -3.84
CA SER A 51 1.07 -6.66 -4.45
C SER A 51 0.82 -7.76 -5.46
N GLY A 52 -0.45 -8.16 -5.60
CA GLY A 52 -0.86 -9.21 -6.53
C GLY A 52 -2.29 -9.63 -6.25
N SER A 53 -2.97 -10.22 -7.25
CA SER A 53 -4.32 -10.73 -7.04
C SER A 53 -4.70 -11.76 -8.09
N VAL A 54 -4.87 -13.02 -7.65
CA VAL A 54 -5.43 -14.08 -8.49
C VAL A 54 -6.87 -13.73 -8.89
N LYS A 55 -7.68 -13.21 -7.95
CA LYS A 55 -9.08 -12.83 -8.19
C LYS A 55 -9.22 -11.76 -9.28
N ARG A 56 -8.25 -10.83 -9.37
CA ARG A 56 -8.24 -9.74 -10.35
C ARG A 56 -7.32 -10.02 -11.55
N ARG A 57 -6.76 -11.22 -11.67
CA ARG A 57 -5.78 -11.60 -12.71
C ARG A 57 -4.60 -10.63 -12.81
N GLN A 58 -4.15 -10.11 -11.68
CA GLN A 58 -3.02 -9.18 -11.59
C GLN A 58 -1.77 -9.95 -11.14
N PRO A 59 -0.65 -9.89 -11.90
CA PRO A 59 0.58 -10.57 -11.53
C PRO A 59 1.18 -10.00 -10.25
N SER A 60 2.02 -10.80 -9.60
CA SER A 60 2.76 -10.36 -8.42
C SER A 60 3.78 -9.27 -8.79
N ALA A 61 3.83 -8.21 -7.99
CA ALA A 61 4.73 -7.08 -8.16
C ALA A 61 5.11 -6.49 -6.79
N LEU A 62 6.15 -5.65 -6.78
CA LEU A 62 6.48 -4.79 -5.65
C LEU A 62 6.09 -3.35 -6.00
N VAL A 63 5.31 -2.71 -5.15
CA VAL A 63 4.97 -1.29 -5.26
C VAL A 63 5.78 -0.52 -4.21
N ALA A 64 6.58 0.45 -4.64
CA ALA A 64 7.36 1.32 -3.76
C ALA A 64 6.76 2.72 -3.74
N LEU A 65 6.44 3.21 -2.54
CA LEU A 65 5.88 4.52 -2.29
C LEU A 65 6.90 5.38 -1.53
N ARG A 66 6.95 6.67 -1.87
CA ARG A 66 7.73 7.70 -1.16
C ARG A 66 6.96 9.01 -1.12
N LEU A 67 7.37 9.90 -0.24
CA LEU A 67 6.96 11.31 -0.31
C LEU A 67 7.68 12.02 -1.49
N PRO A 68 7.07 13.08 -2.06
CA PRO A 68 7.63 13.88 -3.15
C PRO A 68 9.06 14.37 -2.89
#